data_AF-A0A498HB06-F1
#
_entry.id   AF-A0A498HB06-F1
#
_cell.length_a   1.000
_cell.length_b   1.000
_cell.length_c   1.000
_cell.angle_alpha   90.00
_cell.angle_beta   90.00
_cell.angle_gamma   90.00
#
_symmetry.space_group_name_H-M   'P 1'
#
loop_
_entity.id
_entity.type
_entity.pdbx_description
1 polymer ?
#
loop_
_entity_poly.entity_id
_entity_poly.type
_entity_poly.pdbx_seq_one_letter_code
_entity_poly.pdbx_strand_id
1 'polypeptide(L)'
;MSGEDVDEITKIVVIDSESVLPSDAAMKIYESDVDITIKETCFGTMVTGPRDSVEKVVAEVRALDPNHVFVKQRGFPPGDERRCRASRGGGPRPGFHYLRTEVASLPIISRALDEYETYNPSEKEESPDKISPSKLKDIIESEL
;
A
#
# COMPACT_ATOMS: atom_id res chain seq x y z
N MET A 1 7.65 -36.38 -4.80
CA MET A 1 6.25 -35.96 -4.60
C MET A 1 6.05 -34.75 -5.49
N SER A 2 5.11 -34.85 -6.43
CA SER A 2 4.74 -33.78 -7.35
C SER A 2 4.41 -32.53 -6.54
N GLY A 3 5.28 -31.53 -6.60
CA GLY A 3 5.02 -30.23 -5.96
C GLY A 3 3.83 -29.63 -6.66
N GLU A 4 2.69 -29.59 -5.96
CA GLU A 4 1.66 -28.62 -6.31
C GLU A 4 2.36 -27.26 -6.29
N ASP A 5 2.27 -26.50 -7.39
CA ASP A 5 2.66 -25.08 -7.39
C ASP A 5 1.71 -24.38 -6.41
N VAL A 6 2.08 -24.38 -5.13
CA VAL A 6 1.37 -23.62 -4.11
C VAL A 6 1.53 -22.16 -4.50
N ASP A 7 0.40 -21.49 -4.77
CA ASP A 7 0.38 -20.07 -5.13
C ASP A 7 0.79 -19.25 -3.90
N GLU A 8 2.10 -19.09 -3.75
CA GLU A 8 2.73 -18.31 -2.71
C GLU A 8 2.90 -16.86 -3.14
N ILE A 9 2.47 -15.95 -2.27
CA ILE A 9 2.63 -14.52 -2.48
C ILE A 9 3.35 -13.89 -1.31
N THR A 10 4.01 -12.77 -1.59
CA THR A 10 4.49 -11.86 -0.56
C THR A 10 3.73 -10.55 -0.65
N LYS A 11 3.24 -10.05 0.49
CA LYS A 11 2.74 -8.68 0.61
C LYS A 11 3.60 -7.90 1.60
N ILE A 12 3.74 -6.60 1.35
CA ILE A 12 4.24 -5.65 2.33
C ILE A 12 3.06 -4.86 2.87
N VAL A 13 2.95 -4.83 4.19
CA VAL A 13 2.01 -4.01 4.94
C VAL A 13 2.82 -2.81 5.46
N VAL A 14 2.35 -1.62 5.14
CA VAL A 14 2.95 -0.35 5.54
C VAL A 14 1.96 0.38 6.44
N ILE A 15 2.45 0.86 7.57
CA ILE A 15 1.62 1.45 8.62
C ILE A 15 2.00 2.92 8.78
N ASP A 16 1.01 3.78 8.60
CA ASP A 16 1.08 5.23 8.78
C ASP A 16 0.02 5.67 9.80
N SER A 17 -0.01 4.97 10.94
CA SER A 17 -0.99 5.16 12.01
C SER A 17 -0.33 5.68 13.27
N GLU A 18 -1.02 6.56 13.98
CA GLU A 18 -0.63 6.95 15.35
C GLU A 18 -1.13 5.94 16.40
N SER A 19 -2.12 5.12 16.05
CA SER A 19 -2.79 4.19 16.97
C SER A 19 -2.31 2.74 16.84
N VAL A 20 -1.76 2.38 15.67
CA VAL A 20 -1.28 1.03 15.37
C VAL A 20 0.22 1.07 15.12
N LEU A 21 0.98 0.29 15.90
CA LEU A 21 2.41 0.11 15.69
C LEU A 21 2.69 -1.11 14.79
N PRO A 22 3.86 -1.16 14.11
CA PRO A 22 4.32 -2.36 13.41
C PRO A 22 4.32 -3.64 14.27
N SER A 23 4.60 -3.50 15.57
CA SER A 23 4.52 -4.61 16.52
C SER A 23 3.10 -5.11 16.72
N ASP A 24 2.10 -4.23 16.69
CA ASP A 24 0.69 -4.63 16.86
C ASP A 24 0.22 -5.42 15.65
N ALA A 25 0.61 -4.99 14.45
CA ALA A 25 0.40 -5.77 13.23
C ALA A 25 1.10 -7.13 13.32
N ALA A 26 2.35 -7.19 13.77
CA ALA A 26 3.06 -8.47 13.92
C ALA A 26 2.37 -9.39 14.93
N MET A 27 1.98 -8.88 16.10
CA MET A 27 1.23 -9.63 17.12
C MET A 27 -0.09 -10.15 16.57
N LYS A 28 -0.83 -9.31 15.83
CA LYS A 28 -2.10 -9.73 15.22
C LYS A 28 -1.92 -10.90 14.25
N ILE A 29 -0.81 -10.93 13.53
CA ILE A 29 -0.49 -12.04 12.65
C ILE A 29 -0.05 -13.27 13.45
N TYR A 30 0.72 -13.13 14.53
CA TYR A 30 1.09 -14.27 15.38
C TYR A 30 -0.11 -14.92 16.07
N GLU A 31 -1.18 -14.17 16.34
CA GLU A 31 -2.46 -14.70 16.84
C GLU A 31 -3.23 -15.49 15.78
N SER A 32 -2.86 -15.40 14.50
CA SER A 32 -3.54 -16.12 13.43
C SER A 32 -3.01 -17.57 13.32
N ASP A 33 -3.92 -18.54 13.27
CA ASP A 33 -3.60 -19.96 13.12
C ASP A 33 -3.26 -20.34 11.66
N VAL A 34 -2.50 -19.49 10.94
CA VAL A 34 -2.12 -19.75 9.54
C VAL A 34 -0.62 -19.96 9.39
N ASP A 35 -0.26 -20.86 8.47
CA ASP A 35 1.14 -21.14 8.14
C ASP A 35 1.68 -20.08 7.16
N ILE A 36 2.33 -19.05 7.72
CA ILE A 36 2.92 -17.92 6.99
C ILE A 36 4.25 -17.50 7.62
N THR A 37 5.12 -16.93 6.79
CA THR A 37 6.38 -16.31 7.21
C THR A 37 6.22 -14.80 7.31
N ILE A 38 6.66 -14.24 8.43
CA ILE A 38 6.57 -12.81 8.72
C ILE A 38 7.98 -12.23 8.85
N LYS A 39 8.16 -10.99 8.39
CA LYS A 39 9.36 -10.20 8.67
C LYS A 39 9.00 -8.76 8.98
N GLU A 40 9.22 -8.36 10.22
CA GLU A 40 9.09 -6.98 10.66
C GLU A 40 10.08 -6.04 9.95
N THR A 41 9.63 -4.81 9.73
CA THR A 41 10.39 -3.75 9.08
C THR A 41 10.13 -2.42 9.79
N CYS A 42 10.99 -1.42 9.55
CA CYS A 42 10.77 -0.07 10.09
C CYS A 42 9.49 0.62 9.58
N PHE A 43 8.83 0.08 8.56
CA PHE A 43 7.64 0.68 7.94
C PHE A 43 6.36 -0.13 8.22
N GLY A 44 6.45 -1.27 8.91
CA GLY A 44 5.36 -2.26 9.00
C GLY A 44 5.92 -3.68 8.90
N THR A 45 5.29 -4.56 8.13
CA THR A 45 5.67 -5.98 8.08
C THR A 45 5.55 -6.60 6.69
N MET A 46 6.39 -7.59 6.39
CA MET A 46 6.25 -8.42 5.19
C MET A 46 5.63 -9.76 5.56
N VAL A 47 4.65 -10.21 4.78
CA VAL A 47 3.92 -11.46 4.99
C VAL A 47 4.05 -12.32 3.75
N THR A 48 4.49 -13.57 3.89
CA THR A 48 4.69 -14.54 2.81
C THR A 48 4.03 -15.86 3.13
N GLY A 49 3.36 -16.47 2.17
CA GLY A 49 2.78 -17.80 2.29
C GLY A 49 1.69 -18.04 1.23
N PRO A 50 0.83 -19.05 1.43
CA PRO A 50 -0.30 -19.32 0.53
C PRO A 50 -1.21 -18.10 0.38
N ARG A 51 -1.67 -17.81 -0.84
CA ARG A 51 -2.50 -16.63 -1.15
C ARG A 51 -3.63 -16.40 -0.16
N ASP A 52 -4.47 -17.42 0.07
CA ASP A 52 -5.66 -17.30 0.90
C ASP A 52 -5.30 -16.94 2.35
N SER A 53 -4.24 -17.55 2.88
CA SER A 53 -3.72 -17.27 4.22
C SER A 53 -3.21 -15.83 4.32
N VAL A 54 -2.41 -15.39 3.33
CA VAL A 54 -1.87 -14.02 3.30
C VAL A 54 -2.99 -12.99 3.16
N GLU A 55 -3.97 -13.24 2.31
CA GLU A 55 -5.09 -12.32 2.08
C GLU A 55 -5.99 -12.18 3.32
N LYS A 56 -6.28 -13.29 3.99
CA LYS A 56 -7.03 -13.28 5.25
C LYS A 56 -6.33 -12.43 6.32
N VAL A 57 -5.06 -12.73 6.59
CA VAL A 57 -4.27 -12.06 7.62
C VAL A 57 -4.09 -10.57 7.32
N VAL A 58 -3.83 -10.23 6.06
CA VAL A 58 -3.66 -8.84 5.66
C VAL A 58 -4.96 -8.05 5.82
N ALA A 59 -6.12 -8.67 5.56
CA ALA A 59 -7.41 -8.04 5.81
C ALA A 59 -7.63 -7.78 7.31
N GLU A 60 -7.26 -8.72 8.19
CA GLU A 60 -7.35 -8.58 9.64
C GLU A 60 -6.42 -7.46 10.17
N VAL A 61 -5.18 -7.39 9.67
CA VAL A 61 -4.24 -6.32 10.04
C VAL A 61 -4.74 -4.96 9.55
N ARG A 62 -5.28 -4.89 8.33
CA ARG A 62 -5.85 -3.65 7.79
C ARG A 62 -7.06 -3.17 8.58
N ALA A 63 -7.84 -4.09 9.16
CA ALA A 63 -8.99 -3.74 9.98
C ALA A 63 -8.62 -3.04 11.30
N LEU A 64 -7.35 -3.09 11.74
CA LEU A 64 -6.88 -2.35 12.91
C LEU A 64 -6.97 -0.82 12.68
N ASP A 65 -6.63 -0.37 11.47
CA ASP A 65 -6.73 1.03 11.08
C ASP A 65 -6.88 1.17 9.54
N PRO A 66 -8.12 1.14 9.01
CA PRO A 66 -8.40 0.95 7.57
C PRO A 66 -7.84 2.01 6.62
N ASN A 67 -7.74 3.26 7.09
CA ASN A 67 -7.28 4.42 6.31
C ASN A 67 -5.78 4.66 6.44
N HIS A 68 -5.13 4.03 7.42
CA HIS A 68 -3.72 4.22 7.74
C HIS A 68 -2.86 2.96 7.53
N VAL A 69 -3.48 1.81 7.25
CA VAL A 69 -2.79 0.56 6.91
C VAL A 69 -2.86 0.29 5.42
N PHE A 70 -1.72 0.39 4.76
CA PHE A 70 -1.57 0.23 3.32
C PHE A 70 -0.92 -1.11 2.97
N VAL A 71 -1.38 -1.71 1.87
CA VAL A 71 -0.96 -3.05 1.47
C VAL A 71 -0.55 -3.04 0.01
N LYS A 72 0.62 -3.63 -0.28
CA LYS A 72 1.11 -3.79 -1.65
C LYS A 72 1.68 -5.19 -1.85
N GLN A 73 1.46 -5.78 -3.02
CA GLN A 73 2.09 -7.04 -3.37
C GLN A 73 3.58 -6.83 -3.68
N ARG A 74 4.41 -7.76 -3.21
CA ARG A 74 5.86 -7.81 -3.43
C ARG A 74 6.16 -9.08 -4.23
N GLY A 75 6.98 -8.95 -5.28
CA GLY A 75 7.28 -10.08 -6.17
C GLY A 75 8.31 -11.09 -5.66
N PHE A 76 8.90 -10.88 -4.49
CA PHE A 76 9.90 -11.79 -3.91
C PHE A 76 9.67 -11.91 -2.40
N PRO A 77 9.97 -13.07 -1.79
CA PRO A 77 9.96 -13.24 -0.35
C PRO A 77 11.12 -12.50 0.35
N PRO A 78 11.03 -12.31 1.67
CA PRO A 78 12.14 -11.79 2.45
C PRO A 78 13.34 -12.75 2.37
N GLY A 79 14.54 -12.22 2.09
CA GLY A 79 15.76 -13.03 2.04
C GLY A 79 16.03 -13.74 0.71
N ASP A 80 15.14 -13.64 -0.28
CA ASP A 80 15.31 -14.24 -1.60
C ASP A 80 16.68 -13.90 -2.23
N GLU A 81 17.44 -14.91 -2.64
CA GLU A 81 18.81 -14.76 -3.15
C GLU A 81 18.91 -13.81 -4.35
N ARG A 82 17.86 -13.75 -5.18
CA ARG A 82 17.82 -12.89 -6.38
C ARG A 82 17.85 -11.40 -6.01
N ARG A 83 17.35 -11.07 -4.80
CA ARG A 83 17.19 -9.69 -4.30
C ARG A 83 18.03 -9.37 -3.08
N CYS A 84 18.37 -10.35 -2.25
CA CYS A 84 19.00 -10.13 -0.96
C CYS A 84 20.39 -9.52 -1.13
N ARG A 85 20.65 -8.44 -0.38
CA ARG A 85 21.95 -7.76 -0.41
C ARG A 85 23.06 -8.62 0.20
N ALA A 86 22.70 -9.46 1.18
CA ALA A 86 23.66 -10.31 1.89
C ALA A 86 24.26 -11.37 0.95
N SER A 87 23.43 -12.05 0.16
CA SER A 87 23.90 -13.03 -0.85
C SER A 87 24.70 -12.39 -1.97
N ARG A 88 24.42 -11.13 -2.31
CA ARG A 88 25.08 -10.38 -3.38
C ARG A 88 26.32 -9.60 -2.95
N GLY A 89 26.79 -9.78 -1.71
CA GLY A 89 28.00 -9.13 -1.19
C GLY A 89 27.85 -7.61 -0.96
N GLY A 90 26.63 -7.08 -0.88
CA GLY A 90 26.39 -5.64 -0.75
C GLY A 90 25.63 -5.04 -1.93
N GLY A 91 25.75 -3.71 -2.08
CA GLY A 91 25.13 -2.96 -3.16
C GLY A 91 23.89 -2.13 -2.79
N PRO A 92 23.27 -1.46 -3.78
CA PRO A 92 22.10 -0.61 -3.60
C PRO A 92 20.90 -1.43 -3.13
N ARG A 93 19.97 -0.80 -2.37
CA ARG A 93 18.76 -1.44 -1.85
C ARG A 93 17.64 -1.37 -2.91
N PRO A 94 17.35 -2.44 -3.66
CA PRO A 94 16.41 -2.35 -4.77
C PRO A 94 14.99 -2.07 -4.23
N GLY A 95 14.33 -1.06 -4.78
CA GLY A 95 12.98 -0.64 -4.36
C GLY A 95 12.92 0.21 -3.08
N PHE A 96 14.01 0.36 -2.32
CA PHE A 96 13.98 1.12 -1.06
C PHE A 96 13.71 2.62 -1.27
N HIS A 97 14.29 3.23 -2.31
CA HIS A 97 14.05 4.65 -2.60
C HIS A 97 12.60 4.90 -3.01
N TYR A 98 12.02 4.02 -3.85
CA TYR A 98 10.61 4.09 -4.22
C TYR A 98 9.72 3.93 -2.99
N LEU A 99 9.96 2.92 -2.15
CA LEU A 99 9.18 2.70 -0.93
C LEU A 99 9.27 3.92 0.01
N ARG A 100 10.46 4.50 0.18
CA ARG A 100 10.64 5.70 1.02
C ARG A 100 9.84 6.89 0.50
N THR A 101 9.80 7.09 -0.82
CA THR A 101 9.00 8.16 -1.44
C THR A 101 7.51 7.89 -1.32
N GLU A 102 7.07 6.63 -1.53
CA GLU A 102 5.68 6.21 -1.34
C GLU A 102 5.24 6.45 0.11
N VAL A 103 6.03 6.00 1.10
CA VAL A 103 5.77 6.19 2.53
C VAL A 103 5.63 7.67 2.88
N ALA A 104 6.48 8.54 2.32
CA ALA A 104 6.40 9.99 2.59
C ALA A 104 5.07 10.63 2.15
N SER A 105 4.34 10.02 1.21
CA SER A 105 3.03 10.50 0.76
C SER A 105 1.85 9.94 1.54
N LEU A 106 2.04 8.87 2.32
CA LEU A 106 0.95 8.20 3.04
C LEU A 106 0.19 9.13 3.99
N PRO A 107 0.83 10.01 4.79
CA PRO A 107 0.09 10.90 5.69
C PRO A 107 -0.95 11.78 5.02
N ILE A 108 -0.67 12.23 3.79
CA ILE A 108 -1.61 13.04 3.01
C ILE A 108 -2.76 12.18 2.51
N ILE A 109 -2.48 10.94 2.09
CA ILE A 109 -3.48 9.99 1.62
C ILE A 109 -4.38 9.54 2.77
N SER A 110 -3.81 9.16 3.91
CA SER A 110 -4.54 8.73 5.11
C SER A 110 -5.54 9.80 5.55
N ARG A 111 -5.06 11.05 5.70
CA ARG A 111 -5.92 12.19 6.04
C ARG A 111 -7.05 12.41 5.02
N ALA A 112 -6.74 12.30 3.74
CA ALA A 112 -7.76 12.45 2.69
C ALA A 112 -8.81 11.34 2.75
N LEU A 113 -8.45 10.11 3.15
CA LEU A 113 -9.38 9.01 3.35
C LEU A 113 -10.28 9.23 4.57
N ASP A 114 -9.72 9.71 5.69
CA ASP A 114 -10.51 10.05 6.89
C ASP A 114 -11.53 11.16 6.61
N GLU A 115 -11.09 12.20 5.91
CA GLU A 115 -11.96 13.27 5.44
C GLU A 115 -13.03 12.72 4.49
N TYR A 116 -12.69 11.78 3.60
CA TYR A 116 -13.62 11.18 2.65
C TYR A 116 -14.72 10.34 3.32
N GLU A 117 -14.42 9.63 4.40
CA GLU A 117 -15.44 8.83 5.12
C GLU A 117 -16.47 9.71 5.84
N THR A 118 -16.05 10.89 6.28
CA THR A 118 -16.92 11.91 6.89
C THR A 118 -17.51 12.89 5.88
N TYR A 119 -16.97 12.90 4.66
CA TYR A 119 -17.44 13.72 3.55
C TYR A 119 -18.83 13.25 3.14
N ASN A 120 -19.83 14.01 3.57
CA ASN A 120 -21.15 13.93 2.98
C ASN A 120 -21.04 14.59 1.60
N PRO A 121 -21.35 13.92 0.48
CA PRO A 121 -21.34 14.52 -0.85
C PRO A 121 -22.55 15.45 -0.99
N SER A 122 -22.58 16.53 -0.19
CA SER A 122 -23.47 17.64 -0.42
C SER A 122 -22.97 18.32 -1.68
N GLU A 123 -23.65 17.96 -2.77
CA GLU A 123 -23.60 18.56 -4.11
C GLU A 123 -22.22 18.44 -4.77
N LYS A 124 -22.10 17.53 -5.75
CA LYS A 124 -21.07 17.68 -6.78
C LYS A 124 -21.19 19.12 -7.28
N GLU A 125 -20.17 19.95 -7.02
CA GLU A 125 -20.05 21.22 -7.73
C GLU A 125 -20.16 20.89 -9.22
N GLU A 126 -21.18 21.45 -9.88
CA GLU A 126 -21.34 21.25 -11.31
C GLU A 126 -20.04 21.71 -11.97
N SER A 127 -19.29 20.76 -12.53
CA SER A 127 -18.10 21.09 -13.28
C SER A 127 -18.52 22.09 -14.37
N PRO A 128 -17.83 23.23 -14.52
CA PRO A 128 -18.22 24.22 -15.51
C PRO A 128 -18.34 23.54 -16.87
N ASP A 129 -19.41 23.88 -17.59
CA ASP A 129 -19.65 23.33 -18.92
C ASP A 129 -18.41 23.53 -19.81
N LYS A 130 -18.12 22.50 -20.62
CA LYS A 130 -17.03 22.58 -21.60
C LYS A 130 -17.24 23.81 -22.49
N ILE A 131 -16.21 24.64 -22.59
CA ILE A 131 -16.21 25.80 -23.48
C ILE A 131 -16.33 25.30 -24.92
N SER A 132 -17.29 25.84 -25.68
CA SER A 132 -17.43 25.51 -27.10
C SER A 132 -16.24 26.06 -27.90
N PRO A 133 -15.85 25.43 -29.02
CA PRO A 133 -14.77 25.94 -29.86
C PRO A 133 -14.98 27.39 -30.34
N SER A 134 -16.24 27.81 -30.54
CA SER A 134 -16.59 29.18 -30.90
C SER A 134 -16.27 30.17 -29.77
N LYS A 135 -16.72 29.87 -28.54
CA LYS A 135 -16.47 30.70 -27.37
C LYS A 135 -14.98 30.77 -27.02
N LEU A 136 -14.24 29.69 -27.26
CA LEU A 136 -12.78 29.66 -27.11
C LEU A 136 -12.09 30.62 -28.10
N LYS A 137 -12.57 30.65 -29.35
CA LYS A 137 -12.05 31.54 -30.40
C LYS A 137 -12.33 33.01 -30.06
N ASP A 138 -13.54 33.31 -29.59
CA ASP A 138 -13.92 34.68 -29.19
C ASP A 138 -13.05 35.19 -28.02
N ILE A 139 -12.73 34.32 -27.05
CA ILE A 139 -11.82 34.66 -25.94
C ILE A 139 -10.42 35.00 -26.47
N ILE A 140 -9.87 34.17 -27.36
CA ILE A 140 -8.53 34.38 -27.93
C ILE A 140 -8.46 35.70 -28.71
N GLU A 141 -9.49 36.03 -29.48
CA GLU A 141 -9.55 37.26 -30.27
C GLU A 141 -9.80 38.50 -29.42
N SER A 142 -10.40 38.37 -28.23
CA SER A 142 -10.65 39.49 -27.30
C SER A 142 -9.44 39.90 -26.44
N GLU A 143 -8.43 39.03 -26.33
CA GLU A 143 -7.17 39.32 -25.62
C GLU A 143 -6.03 39.80 -26.55
N LEU A 144 -6.32 40.00 -27.84
CA LEU A 144 -5.45 40.59 -28.87
C LEU A 144 -5.76 42.07 -29.08
#